data_AF-A0A813I0R4-F1
#
_entry.id   AF-A0A813I0R4-F1
#
_cell.length_a   1.000
_cell.length_b   1.000
_cell.length_c   1.000
_cell.angle_alpha   90.00
_cell.angle_beta   90.00
_cell.angle_gamma   90.00
#
_symmetry.space_group_name_H-M   'P 1'
#
loop_
_entity.id
_entity.type
_entity.pdbx_description
1 polymer ?
#
loop_
_entity_poly.entity_id
_entity_poly.type
_entity_poly.pdbx_seq_one_letter_code
_entity_poly.pdbx_strand_id
1 'polypeptide(L)'
;MLRRLGAAVALVVSCWSSTARAAEVIAIPPHIQDMKLSTPRPVTDAQMHEFKQDFVDVDFNKDDQMDAQEVRAHFKGSISDAELFQFFLDSDKDTSGDVSLQEYVDYAAMLS
;
A
#
# COMPACT_ATOMS: atom_id res chain seq x y z
N MET A 1 -30.29 -45.58 50.14
CA MET A 1 -30.52 -46.21 48.82
C MET A 1 -29.72 -45.46 47.77
N LEU A 2 -29.25 -46.19 46.76
CA LEU A 2 -28.10 -45.94 45.90
C LEU A 2 -28.48 -45.35 44.53
N ARG A 3 -27.53 -44.63 43.89
CA ARG A 3 -27.39 -44.27 42.44
C ARG A 3 -28.23 -43.04 41.97
N ARG A 4 -27.74 -42.14 41.10
CA ARG A 4 -26.97 -42.30 39.84
C ARG A 4 -26.13 -41.05 39.47
N LEU A 5 -25.13 -41.31 38.62
CA LEU A 5 -24.23 -40.38 37.90
C LEU A 5 -24.97 -39.39 36.98
N GLY A 6 -24.34 -38.24 36.69
CA GLY A 6 -24.65 -37.37 35.55
C GLY A 6 -23.52 -36.36 35.29
N ALA A 7 -23.01 -36.35 34.06
CA ALA A 7 -21.79 -35.72 33.58
C ALA A 7 -21.66 -34.20 33.80
N ALA A 8 -20.43 -33.73 34.04
CA ALA A 8 -20.03 -32.35 33.78
C ALA A 8 -18.98 -32.33 32.66
N VAL A 9 -19.37 -31.65 31.59
CA VAL A 9 -18.71 -31.51 30.29
C VAL A 9 -17.36 -30.82 30.44
N ALA A 10 -16.33 -31.40 29.81
CA ALA A 10 -15.01 -30.77 29.68
C ALA A 10 -15.12 -29.51 28.81
N LEU A 11 -14.86 -28.35 29.41
CA LEU A 11 -14.77 -27.08 28.70
C LEU A 11 -13.39 -27.02 28.01
N VAL A 12 -13.32 -27.37 26.73
CA VAL A 12 -12.15 -27.09 25.91
C VAL A 12 -12.23 -25.62 25.48
N VAL A 13 -11.58 -24.75 26.24
CA VAL A 13 -11.32 -23.38 25.79
C VAL A 13 -10.19 -23.46 24.77
N SER A 14 -10.57 -23.62 23.50
CA SER A 14 -9.65 -23.44 22.39
C SER A 14 -9.38 -21.94 22.27
N CYS A 15 -8.24 -21.50 22.79
CA CYS A 15 -7.72 -20.16 22.54
C CYS A 15 -7.25 -20.13 21.08
N TRP A 16 -8.13 -19.69 20.17
CA TRP A 16 -7.70 -19.33 18.82
C TRP A 16 -7.08 -17.95 18.92
N SER A 17 -5.76 -17.93 19.13
CA SER A 17 -4.96 -16.72 18.95
C SER A 17 -4.97 -16.38 17.46
N SER A 18 -5.92 -15.56 17.02
CA SER A 18 -5.79 -14.83 15.76
C SER A 18 -4.66 -13.82 15.92
N THR A 19 -3.44 -14.21 15.55
CA THR A 19 -2.36 -13.25 15.36
C THR A 19 -2.69 -12.45 14.10
N ALA A 20 -3.26 -11.26 14.27
CA ALA A 20 -3.25 -10.25 13.22
C ALA A 20 -1.78 -9.97 12.90
N ARG A 21 -1.35 -10.31 11.68
CA ARG A 21 -0.01 -9.98 11.19
C ARG A 21 0.03 -8.47 11.02
N ALA A 22 0.83 -7.79 11.84
CA ALA A 22 1.14 -6.38 11.62
C ALA A 22 1.72 -6.25 10.20
N ALA A 23 1.24 -5.27 9.44
CA ALA A 23 1.79 -4.97 8.12
C ALA A 23 3.29 -4.67 8.30
N GLU A 24 4.12 -5.38 7.56
CA GLU A 24 5.57 -5.18 7.56
C GLU A 24 5.84 -3.86 6.83
N VAL A 25 6.51 -2.91 7.49
CA VAL A 25 6.92 -1.65 6.84
C VAL A 25 7.98 -2.01 5.81
N ILE A 26 7.67 -1.80 4.53
CA ILE A 26 8.60 -2.10 3.44
C ILE A 26 9.68 -1.03 3.45
N ALA A 27 10.95 -1.42 3.61
CA ALA A 27 12.04 -0.46 3.55
C ALA A 27 12.22 0.06 2.11
N ILE A 28 12.35 1.38 1.95
CA ILE A 28 12.64 2.02 0.66
C ILE A 28 13.97 1.49 0.11
N PRO A 29 14.01 0.92 -1.12
CA PRO A 29 15.25 0.48 -1.75
C PRO A 29 16.25 1.63 -1.93
N PRO A 30 17.58 1.38 -1.84
CA PRO A 30 18.58 2.45 -1.96
C PRO A 30 18.50 3.25 -3.27
N HIS A 31 18.19 2.59 -4.39
CA HIS A 31 18.06 3.29 -5.68
C HIS A 31 16.85 4.23 -5.70
N ILE A 32 15.75 3.87 -5.04
CA ILE A 32 14.59 4.76 -4.83
C ILE A 32 14.94 5.91 -3.88
N GLN A 33 15.59 5.58 -2.75
CA GLN A 33 15.96 6.55 -1.71
C GLN A 33 16.88 7.65 -2.26
N ASP A 34 17.88 7.27 -3.07
CA ASP A 34 18.91 8.16 -3.60
C ASP A 34 18.52 8.83 -4.93
N MET A 35 17.37 8.47 -5.51
CA MET A 35 16.87 9.13 -6.72
C MET A 35 16.67 10.62 -6.50
N LYS A 36 17.24 11.42 -7.42
CA LYS A 36 17.10 12.87 -7.47
C LYS A 36 15.87 13.22 -8.28
N LEU A 37 14.83 13.68 -7.60
CA LEU A 37 13.55 14.01 -8.18
C LEU A 37 13.33 15.51 -8.20
N SER A 38 12.59 15.99 -9.19
CA SER A 38 12.02 17.33 -9.19
C SER A 38 10.56 17.30 -8.75
N THR A 39 10.03 18.46 -8.38
CA THR A 39 8.61 18.65 -8.10
C THR A 39 8.14 19.97 -8.71
N PRO A 40 6.88 20.05 -9.19
CA PRO A 40 6.31 21.29 -9.74
C PRO A 40 6.10 22.36 -8.67
N ARG A 41 6.05 21.97 -7.39
CA ARG A 41 5.96 22.86 -6.23
C ARG A 41 6.93 22.39 -5.14
N PRO A 42 7.49 23.30 -4.33
CA PRO A 42 8.38 22.91 -3.25
C PRO A 42 7.69 21.96 -2.26
N VAL A 43 8.38 20.88 -1.90
CA VAL A 43 7.98 19.95 -0.84
C VAL A 43 9.11 19.80 0.17
N THR A 44 8.77 19.43 1.40
CA THR A 44 9.76 19.14 2.44
C THR A 44 10.42 17.78 2.23
N ASP A 45 11.59 17.56 2.83
CA ASP A 45 12.26 16.25 2.81
C ASP A 45 11.39 15.14 3.40
N ALA A 46 10.56 15.47 4.40
CA ALA A 46 9.61 14.53 5.00
C ALA A 46 8.53 14.11 4.00
N GLN A 47 7.92 15.07 3.28
CA GLN A 47 6.93 14.77 2.24
C GLN A 47 7.55 13.96 1.10
N MET A 48 8.78 14.31 0.68
CA MET A 48 9.49 13.53 -0.34
C MET A 48 9.73 12.09 0.12
N HIS A 49 10.06 11.88 1.40
CA HIS A 49 10.22 10.54 1.96
C HIS A 49 8.89 9.78 2.01
N GLU A 50 7.80 10.44 2.39
CA GLU A 50 6.44 9.85 2.37
C GLU A 50 6.05 9.42 0.96
N PHE A 51 6.25 10.28 -0.06
CA PHE A 51 5.94 9.92 -1.44
C PHE A 51 6.76 8.72 -1.94
N LYS A 52 8.04 8.64 -1.57
CA LYS A 52 8.88 7.48 -1.92
C LYS A 52 8.40 6.20 -1.22
N GLN A 53 7.96 6.32 0.03
CA GLN A 53 7.40 5.19 0.76
C GLN A 53 6.08 4.71 0.14
N ASP A 54 5.17 5.65 -0.16
CA ASP A 54 3.87 5.35 -0.77
C ASP A 54 4.04 4.65 -2.13
N PHE A 55 5.00 5.11 -2.93
CA PHE A 55 5.36 4.47 -4.20
C PHE A 55 5.80 3.01 -4.00
N VAL A 56 6.73 2.77 -3.07
CA VAL A 56 7.25 1.42 -2.76
C VAL A 56 6.18 0.51 -2.17
N ASP A 57 5.20 1.08 -1.45
CA ASP A 57 4.08 0.33 -0.89
C ASP A 57 3.02 -0.07 -1.93
N VAL A 58 3.04 0.54 -3.12
CA VAL A 58 2.18 0.19 -4.25
C VAL A 58 2.90 -0.75 -5.23
N ASP A 59 4.18 -0.50 -5.52
CA ASP A 59 5.02 -1.32 -6.43
C ASP A 59 5.31 -2.70 -5.82
N PHE A 60 4.34 -3.61 -5.95
CA PHE A 60 4.40 -4.95 -5.36
C PHE A 60 5.41 -5.83 -6.08
N ASN A 61 5.55 -5.65 -7.39
CA ASN A 61 6.39 -6.49 -8.21
C ASN A 61 7.87 -6.01 -8.22
N LYS A 62 8.12 -4.77 -7.78
CA LYS A 62 9.43 -4.11 -7.64
C LYS A 62 10.13 -3.86 -8.98
N ASP A 63 9.37 -3.42 -9.98
CA ASP A 63 9.88 -3.02 -11.29
C ASP A 63 10.10 -1.51 -11.42
N ASP A 64 9.97 -0.77 -10.33
CA ASP A 64 10.10 0.68 -10.25
C ASP A 64 9.04 1.43 -11.08
N GLN A 65 7.88 0.79 -11.30
CA GLN A 65 6.69 1.38 -11.92
C GLN A 65 5.45 1.04 -11.08
N MET A 66 4.39 1.83 -11.22
CA MET A 66 3.08 1.50 -10.65
C MET A 66 2.09 1.21 -11.77
N ASP A 67 1.65 -0.04 -11.85
CA ASP A 67 0.62 -0.45 -12.80
C ASP A 67 -0.80 -0.28 -12.21
N ALA A 68 -1.81 -0.31 -13.08
CA ALA A 68 -3.20 -0.11 -12.65
C ALA A 68 -3.73 -1.21 -11.70
N GLN A 69 -3.21 -2.43 -11.78
CA GLN A 69 -3.59 -3.53 -10.89
C GLN A 69 -2.98 -3.35 -9.50
N GLU A 70 -1.73 -2.91 -9.43
CA GLU A 70 -1.02 -2.60 -8.18
C GLU A 70 -1.72 -1.48 -7.41
N VAL A 71 -2.02 -0.36 -8.09
CA VAL A 71 -2.78 0.75 -7.49
C VAL A 71 -4.14 0.26 -7.00
N ARG A 72 -4.90 -0.45 -7.84
CA ARG A 72 -6.22 -1.00 -7.46
C ARG A 72 -6.15 -1.92 -6.24
N ALA A 73 -5.12 -2.77 -6.19
CA ALA A 73 -4.93 -3.72 -5.11
C ALA A 73 -4.48 -3.04 -3.80
N HIS A 74 -3.62 -2.02 -3.87
CA HIS A 74 -3.23 -1.20 -2.72
C HIS A 74 -4.45 -0.55 -2.04
N PHE A 75 -5.36 0.03 -2.83
CA PHE A 75 -6.61 0.59 -2.33
C PHE A 75 -7.68 -0.45 -1.96
N LYS A 76 -7.40 -1.76 -2.12
CA LYS A 76 -8.31 -2.87 -1.77
C LYS A 76 -9.72 -2.71 -2.36
N GLY A 77 -9.81 -2.14 -3.56
CA GLY A 77 -11.08 -1.86 -4.24
C GLY A 77 -11.89 -0.69 -3.68
N SER A 78 -11.32 0.14 -2.80
CA SER A 78 -11.95 1.37 -2.32
C SER A 78 -11.90 2.50 -3.35
N ILE A 79 -10.99 2.42 -4.32
CA ILE A 79 -10.93 3.32 -5.48
C ILE A 79 -11.90 2.85 -6.56
N SER A 80 -12.70 3.75 -7.11
CA SER A 80 -13.57 3.45 -8.26
C SER A 80 -12.75 3.32 -9.54
N ASP A 81 -13.30 2.62 -10.55
CA ASP A 81 -12.63 2.52 -11.86
C ASP A 81 -12.39 3.91 -12.46
N ALA A 82 -13.34 4.85 -12.30
CA ALA A 82 -13.22 6.21 -12.82
C ALA A 82 -12.09 7.00 -12.15
N GLU A 83 -11.93 6.89 -10.83
CA GLU A 83 -10.82 7.53 -10.09
C GLU A 83 -9.48 6.91 -10.47
N LEU A 84 -9.43 5.59 -10.65
CA LEU A 84 -8.22 4.90 -11.12
C LEU A 84 -7.82 5.43 -12.50
N PHE A 85 -8.76 5.47 -13.47
CA PHE A 85 -8.46 6.03 -14.79
C PHE A 85 -8.03 7.50 -14.73
N GLN A 86 -8.69 8.31 -13.90
CA GLN A 86 -8.33 9.71 -13.75
C GLN A 86 -6.92 9.89 -13.20
N PHE A 87 -6.52 9.06 -12.22
CA PHE A 87 -5.15 9.06 -11.70
C PHE A 87 -4.11 8.85 -12.79
N PHE A 88 -4.30 7.86 -13.67
CA PHE A 88 -3.36 7.61 -14.79
C PHE A 88 -3.37 8.77 -15.80
N LEU A 89 -4.54 9.32 -16.15
CA LEU A 89 -4.61 10.50 -17.04
C LEU A 89 -3.85 11.71 -16.48
N ASP A 90 -3.87 11.89 -15.16
CA ASP A 90 -3.24 13.01 -14.49
C ASP A 90 -1.75 12.77 -14.17
N SER A 91 -1.29 11.52 -14.12
CA SER A 91 0.05 11.16 -13.66
C SER A 91 0.97 10.67 -14.79
N ASP A 92 0.51 9.75 -15.65
CA ASP A 92 1.29 9.17 -16.75
C ASP A 92 1.50 10.23 -17.87
N LYS A 93 2.68 10.84 -17.89
CA LYS A 93 3.03 11.94 -18.82
C LYS A 93 3.67 11.43 -20.09
N ASP A 94 4.32 10.28 -20.03
CA ASP A 94 4.95 9.68 -21.19
C ASP A 94 4.04 8.69 -21.95
N THR A 95 2.82 8.47 -21.45
CA THR A 95 1.80 7.58 -22.03
C THR A 95 2.24 6.13 -22.10
N SER A 96 3.08 5.70 -21.16
CA SER A 96 3.58 4.33 -21.08
C SER A 96 2.49 3.34 -20.64
N GLY A 97 1.46 3.81 -19.94
CA GLY A 97 0.43 2.98 -19.32
C GLY A 97 0.73 2.62 -17.85
N ASP A 98 1.90 2.99 -17.35
CA ASP A 98 2.34 2.83 -15.96
C ASP A 98 2.76 4.20 -15.39
N VAL A 99 2.97 4.30 -14.07
CA VAL A 99 3.42 5.56 -13.45
C VAL A 99 4.78 5.38 -12.80
N SER A 100 5.76 6.15 -13.26
CA SER A 100 7.09 6.20 -12.67
C SER A 100 7.13 7.00 -11.37
N LEU A 101 8.18 6.82 -10.57
CA LEU A 101 8.36 7.58 -9.33
C LEU A 101 8.38 9.10 -9.58
N GLN A 102 9.00 9.57 -10.67
CA GLN A 102 9.05 11.00 -10.98
C GLN A 102 7.65 11.55 -11.27
N GLU A 103 6.85 10.82 -12.05
CA GLU A 103 5.47 11.20 -12.37
C GLU A 103 4.57 11.19 -11.14
N TYR A 104 4.70 10.16 -10.30
CA TYR A 104 3.96 10.09 -9.04
C TYR A 104 4.31 11.24 -8.10
N VAL A 105 5.59 11.56 -7.94
CA VAL A 105 6.04 12.67 -7.10
C VAL A 105 5.56 14.02 -7.64
N ASP A 106 5.52 14.20 -8.95
CA ASP A 106 4.95 15.40 -9.56
C ASP A 106 3.45 15.52 -9.26
N TYR A 107 2.70 14.42 -9.38
CA TYR A 107 1.27 14.36 -9.04
C TYR A 107 1.02 14.63 -7.54
N ALA A 108 1.71 13.92 -6.65
CA ALA A 108 1.56 14.05 -5.21
C ALA A 108 1.93 15.46 -4.71
N ALA A 109 2.99 16.05 -5.27
CA ALA A 109 3.38 17.42 -4.99
C ALA A 109 2.35 18.47 -5.45
N MET A 110 1.41 18.14 -6.32
CA MET A 110 0.30 19.04 -6.69
C MET A 110 -0.89 18.97 -5.74
N LEU A 111 -0.97 17.91 -4.91
CA LEU A 111 -2.04 17.69 -3.95
C LEU A 111 -1.68 18.03 -2.50
N SER A 112 -0.39 18.27 -2.23
CA SER A 112 0.17 18.55 -0.90
C SER A 112 0.11 20.00 -0.42
#